data_AF-D6K5T5-F1
#
_entry.id   AF-D6K5T5-F1
#
_cell.length_a   1.000
_cell.length_b   1.000
_cell.length_c   1.000
_cell.angle_alpha   90.00
_cell.angle_beta   90.00
_cell.angle_gamma   90.00
#
_symmetry.space_group_name_H-M   'P 1'
#
loop_
_entity.id
_entity.type
_entity.pdbx_description
1 polymer ?
#
loop_
_entity_poly.entity_id
_entity_poly.type
_entity_poly.pdbx_seq_one_letter_code
_entity_poly.pdbx_strand_id
1 'polypeptide(L)'
;MAARHRARLASGSADHFTRYGARQVLDAHPARLADLLMDRKRRHLVRPVAALNRAAGSVLVPARVYGAARRLARTPYGAGLESLAERLLRRRFDEPAGAVGASLAALTWGGPGPAARWLTGEALAEVSVRLQGATTRSGAGPGQRPGEHRARAALARHAADVRVLEQAAEIRSQRLHTPFLDNQVVRACRALPEALRVQPGARAAILRTVLEGAGVGELPPGWGAPSHAPAAVAARAGLRVAVDGLMDLFATPLLAEAGLVEARVVRKALRAAAQGEPLPLDGLADLVSLEMWLRRLLARRGTCWTGTPARARAVPSGITPQRGALASGGGALTSGG
;
A
#
# COMPACT_ATOMS: atom_id res chain seq x y z
N MET A 1 28.41 -11.14 -23.07
CA MET A 1 27.22 -10.82 -22.23
C MET A 1 27.44 -11.14 -20.75
N ALA A 2 27.74 -12.39 -20.37
CA ALA A 2 27.96 -12.80 -18.98
C ALA A 2 29.11 -12.05 -18.24
N ALA A 3 30.20 -11.71 -18.94
CA ALA A 3 31.30 -10.92 -18.37
C ALA A 3 30.90 -9.46 -18.06
N ARG A 4 30.04 -8.83 -18.87
CA ARG A 4 29.50 -7.48 -18.59
C ARG A 4 28.49 -7.48 -17.44
N HIS A 5 27.68 -8.53 -17.32
CA HIS A 5 26.78 -8.68 -16.17
C HIS A 5 27.53 -8.99 -14.87
N ARG A 6 28.59 -9.82 -14.92
CA ARG A 6 29.51 -10.02 -13.79
C ARG A 6 30.24 -8.74 -13.42
N ALA A 7 30.75 -7.97 -14.38
CA ALA A 7 31.38 -6.67 -14.10
C ALA A 7 30.40 -5.67 -13.48
N ARG A 8 29.14 -5.62 -13.94
CA ARG A 8 28.08 -4.78 -13.34
C ARG A 8 27.66 -5.21 -11.94
N LEU A 9 27.67 -6.51 -11.65
CA LEU A 9 27.37 -7.04 -10.32
C LEU A 9 28.57 -6.89 -9.38
N ALA A 10 29.80 -6.99 -9.89
CA ALA A 10 31.04 -6.75 -9.15
C ALA A 10 31.31 -5.24 -8.93
N SER A 11 30.84 -4.38 -9.83
CA SER A 11 30.84 -2.92 -9.67
C SER A 11 29.61 -2.41 -8.91
N GLY A 12 28.65 -3.28 -8.62
CA GLY A 12 27.43 -2.95 -7.91
C GLY A 12 27.68 -3.02 -6.40
N SER A 13 27.25 -1.98 -5.68
CA SER A 13 27.18 -2.07 -4.22
C SER A 13 26.23 -3.20 -3.82
N ALA A 14 26.57 -3.92 -2.75
CA ALA A 14 25.63 -4.84 -2.09
C ALA A 14 24.43 -4.08 -1.50
N ASP A 15 24.52 -2.76 -1.36
CA ASP A 15 23.47 -1.88 -0.87
C ASP A 15 22.68 -1.26 -2.03
N HIS A 16 21.36 -1.46 -2.00
CA HIS A 16 20.43 -0.92 -2.99
C HIS A 16 19.37 -0.03 -2.32
N PHE A 17 19.43 1.27 -2.60
CA PHE A 17 18.42 2.21 -2.13
C PHE A 17 17.16 2.12 -2.97
N THR A 18 16.04 2.03 -2.27
CA THR A 18 14.72 1.95 -2.89
C THR A 18 13.88 3.15 -2.50
N ARG A 19 12.93 3.48 -3.39
CA ARG A 19 11.93 4.53 -3.15
C ARG A 19 10.66 4.01 -2.46
N TYR A 20 10.68 2.78 -1.96
CA TYR A 20 9.50 2.16 -1.32
C TYR A 20 9.08 2.97 -0.09
N GLY A 21 7.78 3.05 0.19
CA GLY A 21 7.22 3.86 1.26
C GLY A 21 7.02 5.34 0.93
N ALA A 22 7.80 5.93 0.01
CA ALA A 22 7.77 7.37 -0.28
C ALA A 22 6.36 7.90 -0.58
N ARG A 23 5.58 7.15 -1.38
CA ARG A 23 4.19 7.51 -1.70
C ARG A 23 3.30 7.47 -0.47
N GLN A 24 3.40 6.42 0.35
CA GLN A 24 2.55 6.22 1.52
C GLN A 24 2.82 7.25 2.61
N VAL A 25 4.05 7.75 2.73
CA VAL A 25 4.39 8.77 3.74
C VAL A 25 4.18 10.20 3.26
N LEU A 26 4.52 10.53 2.00
CA LEU A 26 4.50 11.90 1.49
C LEU A 26 3.20 12.26 0.76
N ASP A 27 2.58 11.33 0.03
CA ASP A 27 1.28 11.60 -0.60
C ASP A 27 0.17 11.37 0.43
N ALA A 28 -0.82 12.27 0.48
CA ALA A 28 -2.01 12.00 1.29
C ALA A 28 -2.89 10.93 0.62
N HIS A 29 -3.49 10.07 1.42
CA HIS A 29 -4.47 9.10 0.93
C HIS A 29 -5.74 9.84 0.43
N PRO A 30 -6.38 9.46 -0.71
CA PRO A 30 -7.55 10.17 -1.25
C PRO A 30 -8.73 10.30 -0.27
N ALA A 31 -8.92 9.31 0.61
CA ALA A 31 -9.89 9.37 1.71
C ALA A 31 -9.77 10.63 2.59
N ARG A 32 -8.62 11.32 2.59
CA ARG A 32 -8.41 12.57 3.31
C ARG A 32 -9.35 13.70 2.90
N LEU A 33 -9.92 13.64 1.70
CA LEU A 33 -10.96 14.60 1.28
C LEU A 33 -12.16 14.57 2.25
N ALA A 34 -12.49 13.42 2.83
CA ALA A 34 -13.54 13.32 3.85
C ALA A 34 -13.17 14.07 5.13
N ASP A 35 -11.94 13.90 5.63
CA ASP A 35 -11.49 14.58 6.85
C ASP A 35 -11.42 16.11 6.65
N LEU A 36 -11.03 16.59 5.46
CA LEU A 36 -11.04 18.02 5.15
C LEU A 36 -12.47 18.60 5.19
N LEU A 37 -13.49 17.80 4.83
CA LEU A 37 -14.89 18.17 4.98
C LEU A 37 -15.32 18.19 6.45
N MET A 38 -14.86 17.22 7.25
CA MET A 38 -15.10 17.19 8.70
C MET A 38 -14.48 18.42 9.38
N ASP A 39 -13.27 18.83 8.97
CA ASP A 39 -12.56 20.02 9.47
C ASP A 39 -13.10 21.36 8.93
N ARG A 40 -14.16 21.34 8.11
CA ARG A 40 -14.71 22.52 7.41
C ARG A 40 -13.69 23.24 6.52
N LYS A 41 -12.60 22.57 6.12
CA LYS A 41 -11.48 23.09 5.31
C LYS A 41 -11.72 22.97 3.79
N ARG A 42 -12.92 23.33 3.33
CA ARG A 42 -13.40 23.09 1.95
C ARG A 42 -12.52 23.73 0.86
N ARG A 43 -11.91 24.88 1.15
CA ARG A 43 -11.00 25.58 0.22
C ARG A 43 -9.83 24.70 -0.27
N HIS A 44 -9.39 23.74 0.54
CA HIS A 44 -8.28 22.85 0.19
C HIS A 44 -8.68 21.70 -0.74
N LEU A 45 -9.97 21.56 -1.08
CA LEU A 45 -10.48 20.56 -2.02
C LEU A 45 -10.38 21.00 -3.48
N VAL A 46 -10.32 22.32 -3.74
CA VAL A 46 -10.41 22.88 -5.09
C VAL A 46 -9.31 22.35 -6.01
N ARG A 47 -8.04 22.47 -5.58
CA ARG A 47 -6.88 22.07 -6.39
C ARG A 47 -6.80 20.55 -6.63
N PRO A 48 -6.96 19.66 -5.63
CA PRO A 48 -7.00 18.21 -5.85
C PRO A 48 -8.13 17.79 -6.81
N VAL A 49 -9.32 18.36 -6.64
CA VAL A 49 -10.48 18.06 -7.49
C VAL A 49 -10.30 18.58 -8.90
N ALA A 50 -9.74 19.78 -9.08
CA ALA A 50 -9.44 20.33 -10.40
C ALA A 50 -8.39 19.50 -11.16
N ALA A 51 -7.40 18.93 -10.48
CA ALA A 51 -6.45 18.03 -11.12
C ALA A 51 -7.07 16.69 -11.51
N LEU A 52 -7.97 16.13 -10.69
CA LEU A 52 -8.74 14.95 -11.08
C LEU A 52 -9.64 15.25 -12.29
N ASN A 53 -10.27 16.41 -12.35
CA ASN A 53 -11.06 16.85 -13.50
C ASN A 53 -10.20 16.91 -14.77
N ARG A 54 -9.01 17.53 -14.70
CA ARG A 54 -8.06 17.58 -15.83
C ARG A 54 -7.62 16.18 -16.29
N ALA A 55 -7.35 15.28 -15.35
CA ALA A 55 -6.95 13.91 -15.67
C ALA A 55 -8.09 13.07 -16.29
N ALA A 56 -9.34 13.45 -16.02
CA ALA A 56 -10.53 12.70 -16.45
C ALA A 56 -11.21 13.27 -17.70
N GLY A 57 -10.95 14.54 -18.03
CA GLY A 57 -11.62 15.24 -19.12
C GLY A 57 -13.14 15.39 -18.93
N SER A 58 -13.65 15.39 -17.68
CA SER A 58 -15.10 15.36 -17.41
C SER A 58 -15.55 16.28 -16.28
N VAL A 59 -16.44 17.21 -16.59
CA VAL A 59 -16.98 18.26 -15.71
C VAL A 59 -17.78 17.70 -14.51
N LEU A 60 -18.22 16.45 -14.55
CA LEU A 60 -18.99 15.80 -13.46
C LEU A 60 -18.11 15.21 -12.35
N VAL A 61 -16.81 15.05 -12.58
CA VAL A 61 -15.87 14.44 -11.63
C VAL A 61 -15.83 15.19 -10.29
N PRO A 62 -15.81 16.53 -10.23
CA PRO A 62 -15.89 17.28 -8.98
C PRO A 62 -17.09 16.92 -8.12
N ALA A 63 -18.29 16.86 -8.70
CA ALA A 63 -19.52 16.56 -7.97
C ALA A 63 -19.50 15.12 -7.42
N ARG A 64 -19.04 14.15 -8.21
CA ARG A 64 -18.93 12.73 -7.80
C ARG A 64 -17.92 12.53 -6.67
N VAL A 65 -16.73 13.13 -6.79
CA VAL A 65 -15.68 13.05 -5.77
C VAL A 65 -16.11 13.74 -4.48
N TYR A 66 -16.69 14.95 -4.58
CA TYR A 66 -17.22 15.67 -3.42
C TYR A 66 -18.35 14.89 -2.73
N GLY A 67 -19.29 14.33 -3.50
CA GLY A 67 -20.39 13.51 -2.98
C GLY A 67 -19.87 12.26 -2.27
N ALA A 68 -18.91 11.55 -2.85
CA ALA A 68 -18.28 10.38 -2.24
C ALA A 68 -17.51 10.74 -0.95
N ALA A 69 -16.74 11.83 -0.94
CA ALA A 69 -16.04 12.32 0.24
C ALA A 69 -17.01 12.73 1.35
N ARG A 70 -18.11 13.42 1.00
CA ARG A 70 -19.16 13.83 1.94
C ARG A 70 -19.91 12.63 2.53
N ARG A 71 -20.17 11.60 1.73
CA ARG A 71 -20.73 10.34 2.20
C ARG A 71 -19.79 9.68 3.20
N LEU A 72 -18.52 9.48 2.82
CA LEU A 72 -17.52 8.88 3.70
C LEU A 72 -17.35 9.65 5.03
N ALA A 73 -17.36 10.98 5.01
CA ALA A 73 -17.26 11.83 6.19
C ALA A 73 -18.42 11.65 7.20
N ARG A 74 -19.55 11.10 6.75
CA ARG A 74 -20.77 10.90 7.56
C ARG A 74 -21.04 9.45 7.90
N THR A 75 -20.40 8.51 7.20
CA THR A 75 -20.56 7.08 7.45
C THR A 75 -19.67 6.69 8.64
N PRO A 76 -20.22 6.16 9.74
CA PRO A 76 -19.42 5.56 10.80
C PRO A 76 -18.61 4.36 10.30
N TYR A 77 -17.52 4.02 10.98
CA TYR A 77 -16.66 2.90 10.60
C TYR A 77 -17.43 1.57 10.48
N GLY A 78 -18.27 1.24 11.47
CA GLY A 78 -19.08 0.03 11.49
C GLY A 78 -19.98 -0.11 10.26
N ALA A 79 -20.78 0.93 9.97
CA ALA A 79 -21.62 0.98 8.78
C ALA A 79 -20.80 0.89 7.47
N GLY A 80 -19.58 1.40 7.46
CA GLY A 80 -18.65 1.25 6.33
C GLY A 80 -18.23 -0.20 6.09
N LEU A 81 -17.95 -0.96 7.16
CA LEU A 81 -17.61 -2.39 7.07
C LEU A 81 -18.82 -3.24 6.71
N GLU A 82 -20.00 -2.93 7.24
CA GLU A 82 -21.26 -3.59 6.87
C GLU A 82 -21.58 -3.40 5.38
N SER A 83 -21.41 -2.19 4.85
CA SER A 83 -21.57 -1.92 3.43
C SER A 83 -20.54 -2.70 2.58
N LEU A 84 -19.30 -2.87 3.07
CA LEU A 84 -18.30 -3.70 2.40
C LEU A 84 -18.73 -5.18 2.40
N ALA A 85 -19.16 -5.71 3.54
CA ALA A 85 -19.66 -7.07 3.68
C ALA A 85 -20.81 -7.35 2.68
N GLU A 86 -21.79 -6.45 2.60
CA GLU A 86 -22.90 -6.52 1.65
C GLU A 86 -22.43 -6.48 0.18
N ARG A 87 -21.44 -5.64 -0.15
CA ARG A 87 -20.84 -5.58 -1.50
C ARG A 87 -20.16 -6.89 -1.89
N LEU A 88 -19.46 -7.54 -0.95
CA LEU A 88 -18.80 -8.83 -1.18
C LEU A 88 -19.84 -9.93 -1.46
N LEU A 89 -20.90 -10.01 -0.66
CA LEU A 89 -21.99 -10.98 -0.84
C LEU A 89 -22.72 -10.80 -2.18
N ARG A 90 -22.97 -9.56 -2.58
CA ARG A 90 -23.60 -9.23 -3.88
C ARG A 90 -22.63 -9.30 -5.06
N ARG A 91 -21.37 -9.67 -4.84
CA ARG A 91 -20.30 -9.72 -5.86
C ARG A 91 -20.15 -8.43 -6.67
N ARG A 92 -20.32 -7.27 -6.02
CA ARG A 92 -20.21 -5.95 -6.66
C ARG A 92 -18.77 -5.45 -6.64
N PHE A 93 -18.01 -5.82 -7.67
CA PHE A 93 -16.58 -5.53 -7.82
C PHE A 93 -16.26 -4.52 -8.92
N ASP A 94 -17.27 -4.00 -9.62
CA ASP A 94 -17.07 -3.03 -10.68
C ASP A 94 -16.61 -1.71 -10.08
N GLU A 95 -15.36 -1.37 -10.36
CA GLU A 95 -14.79 -0.08 -10.04
C GLU A 95 -14.47 0.64 -11.35
N PRO A 96 -14.77 1.94 -11.46
CA PRO A 96 -14.47 2.68 -12.66
C PRO A 96 -12.96 2.59 -12.96
N ALA A 97 -12.60 2.45 -14.23
CA ALA A 97 -11.19 2.45 -14.61
C ALA A 97 -10.56 3.85 -14.45
N GLY A 98 -9.23 3.89 -14.38
CA GLY A 98 -8.46 5.13 -14.39
C GLY A 98 -8.39 5.87 -13.04
N ALA A 99 -7.76 7.04 -13.06
CA ALA A 99 -7.41 7.79 -11.86
C ALA A 99 -8.65 8.23 -11.02
N VAL A 100 -9.76 8.55 -11.69
CA VAL A 100 -11.01 8.92 -11.00
C VAL A 100 -11.61 7.73 -10.28
N GLY A 101 -11.69 6.57 -10.95
CA GLY A 101 -12.23 5.37 -10.34
C GLY A 101 -11.40 4.89 -9.15
N ALA A 102 -10.07 4.91 -9.27
CA ALA A 102 -9.18 4.64 -8.15
C ALA A 102 -9.37 5.63 -6.98
N SER A 103 -9.63 6.90 -7.29
CA SER A 103 -9.93 7.92 -6.26
C SER A 103 -11.29 7.67 -5.59
N LEU A 104 -12.32 7.28 -6.36
CA LEU A 104 -13.64 6.94 -5.83
C LEU A 104 -13.62 5.66 -5.00
N ALA A 105 -12.89 4.64 -5.43
CA ALA A 105 -12.67 3.39 -4.68
C ALA A 105 -11.93 3.66 -3.36
N ALA A 106 -11.01 4.63 -3.35
CA ALA A 106 -10.32 5.06 -2.14
C ALA A 106 -11.19 5.90 -1.19
N LEU A 107 -12.36 6.39 -1.62
CA LEU A 107 -13.32 7.17 -0.81
C LEU A 107 -14.38 6.27 -0.13
N THR A 108 -13.89 5.19 0.49
CA THR A 108 -14.65 4.28 1.36
C THR A 108 -13.80 3.90 2.58
N TRP A 109 -14.44 3.35 3.63
CA TRP A 109 -13.73 2.78 4.78
C TRP A 109 -12.92 1.53 4.41
N GLY A 110 -13.42 0.76 3.44
CA GLY A 110 -12.75 -0.39 2.85
C GLY A 110 -13.35 -0.69 1.47
N GLY A 111 -12.55 -1.35 0.63
CA GLY A 111 -12.97 -1.86 -0.67
C GLY A 111 -12.71 -3.36 -0.75
N PRO A 112 -13.42 -4.09 -1.63
CA PRO A 112 -13.06 -5.46 -1.95
C PRO A 112 -11.59 -5.55 -2.34
N GLY A 113 -10.90 -6.59 -1.88
CA GLY A 113 -9.52 -6.85 -2.30
C GLY A 113 -9.44 -7.10 -3.81
N PRO A 114 -8.27 -6.89 -4.44
CA PRO A 114 -8.13 -7.06 -5.89
C PRO A 114 -8.41 -8.49 -6.35
N ALA A 115 -8.19 -9.48 -5.48
CA ALA A 115 -8.49 -10.88 -5.73
C ALA A 115 -9.98 -11.27 -5.56
N ALA A 116 -10.82 -10.41 -4.97
CA ALA A 116 -12.18 -10.76 -4.53
C ALA A 116 -13.07 -11.31 -5.65
N ARG A 117 -12.87 -10.84 -6.88
CA ARG A 117 -13.63 -11.28 -8.07
C ARG A 117 -13.42 -12.75 -8.45
N TRP A 118 -12.36 -13.38 -7.97
CA TRP A 118 -12.01 -14.77 -8.29
C TRP A 118 -12.25 -15.72 -7.11
N LEU A 119 -12.66 -15.18 -5.96
CA LEU A 119 -13.04 -15.97 -4.80
C LEU A 119 -14.42 -16.62 -5.01
N THR A 120 -14.62 -17.78 -4.42
CA THR A 120 -15.93 -18.45 -4.39
C THR A 120 -16.95 -17.66 -3.57
N GLY A 121 -18.24 -17.99 -3.73
CA GLY A 121 -19.31 -17.35 -2.96
C GLY A 121 -19.17 -17.63 -1.46
N GLU A 122 -18.79 -18.86 -1.13
CA GLU A 122 -18.52 -19.30 0.25
C GLU A 122 -17.36 -18.54 0.88
N ALA A 123 -16.24 -18.41 0.15
CA ALA A 123 -15.10 -17.64 0.64
C ALA A 123 -15.46 -16.16 0.88
N LEU A 124 -16.25 -15.56 -0.01
CA LEU A 124 -16.74 -14.18 0.16
C LEU A 124 -17.71 -14.06 1.34
N ALA A 125 -18.57 -15.06 1.57
CA ALA A 125 -19.48 -15.10 2.70
C ALA A 125 -18.72 -15.20 4.03
N GLU A 126 -17.68 -16.04 4.10
CA GLU A 126 -16.82 -16.17 5.28
C GLU A 126 -16.09 -14.85 5.59
N VAL A 127 -15.57 -14.16 4.57
CA VAL A 127 -14.98 -12.82 4.74
C VAL A 127 -16.03 -11.82 5.23
N SER A 128 -17.26 -11.86 4.69
CA SER A 128 -18.36 -11.01 5.12
C SER A 128 -18.70 -11.20 6.61
N VAL A 129 -18.81 -12.45 7.07
CA VAL A 129 -19.06 -12.79 8.48
C VAL A 129 -17.92 -12.28 9.37
N ARG A 130 -16.66 -12.45 8.95
CA ARG A 130 -15.50 -11.93 9.71
C ARG A 130 -15.48 -10.41 9.81
N LEU A 131 -15.91 -9.71 8.75
CA LEU A 131 -16.03 -8.25 8.77
C LEU A 131 -17.12 -7.79 9.74
N GLN A 132 -18.29 -8.45 9.74
CA GLN A 132 -19.37 -8.18 10.70
C GLN A 132 -18.95 -8.51 12.14
N GLY A 133 -18.23 -9.62 12.37
CA GLY A 133 -17.67 -9.94 13.68
C GLY A 133 -16.51 -9.02 14.11
N ALA A 134 -15.94 -8.24 13.19
CA ALA A 134 -14.93 -7.24 13.51
C ALA A 134 -15.55 -5.90 13.94
N THR A 135 -16.75 -5.55 13.46
CA THR A 135 -17.44 -4.32 13.89
C THR A 135 -17.88 -4.41 15.35
N THR A 136 -18.31 -5.59 15.80
CA THR A 136 -18.74 -5.83 17.19
C THR A 136 -17.58 -5.81 18.18
N ARG A 137 -16.40 -6.30 17.77
CA ARG A 137 -15.18 -6.34 18.60
C ARG A 137 -14.37 -5.05 18.56
N SER A 138 -14.42 -4.32 17.45
CA SER A 138 -13.69 -3.08 17.30
C SER A 138 -14.45 -1.97 18.02
N GLY A 139 -14.00 -1.65 19.24
CA GLY A 139 -14.37 -0.40 19.94
C GLY A 139 -13.81 0.85 19.24
N ALA A 140 -13.93 0.94 17.92
CA ALA A 140 -13.59 2.12 17.15
C ALA A 140 -14.52 3.24 17.60
N GLY A 141 -14.04 4.02 18.57
CA GLY A 141 -14.82 5.05 19.24
C GLY A 141 -15.27 6.17 18.29
N PRO A 142 -16.23 6.99 18.74
CA PRO A 142 -16.58 8.23 18.05
C PRO A 142 -15.33 9.06 17.73
N GLY A 143 -15.22 9.56 16.49
CA GLY A 143 -14.15 10.50 16.10
C GLY A 143 -13.02 9.92 15.24
N GLN A 144 -13.07 8.64 14.84
CA GLN A 144 -12.10 8.12 13.88
C GLN A 144 -12.20 8.84 12.53
N ARG A 145 -11.06 9.33 12.02
CA ARG A 145 -10.96 10.06 10.76
C ARG A 145 -10.71 9.10 9.59
N PRO A 146 -11.61 9.00 8.60
CA PRO A 146 -11.44 8.07 7.48
C PRO A 146 -10.11 8.21 6.74
N GLY A 147 -9.68 9.44 6.45
CA GLY A 147 -8.44 9.71 5.73
C GLY A 147 -7.21 9.22 6.47
N GLU A 148 -7.11 9.55 7.75
CA GLU A 148 -6.01 9.11 8.62
C GLU A 148 -6.00 7.58 8.78
N HIS A 149 -7.17 6.96 8.99
CA HIS A 149 -7.30 5.52 9.10
C HIS A 149 -6.79 4.83 7.83
N ARG A 150 -7.28 5.25 6.66
CA ARG A 150 -6.91 4.67 5.36
C ARG A 150 -5.44 4.87 5.02
N ALA A 151 -4.88 6.04 5.33
CA ALA A 151 -3.45 6.31 5.15
C ALA A 151 -2.58 5.38 5.99
N ARG A 152 -2.93 5.18 7.27
CA ARG A 152 -2.22 4.26 8.17
C ARG A 152 -2.31 2.81 7.68
N ALA A 153 -3.50 2.36 7.27
CA ALA A 153 -3.69 1.02 6.74
C ALA A 153 -2.86 0.78 5.46
N ALA A 154 -2.83 1.75 4.54
CA ALA A 154 -2.03 1.67 3.33
C ALA A 154 -0.51 1.63 3.61
N LEU A 155 -0.03 2.43 4.57
CA LEU A 155 1.37 2.39 5.01
C LEU A 155 1.72 1.04 5.64
N ALA A 156 0.88 0.53 6.54
CA ALA A 156 1.09 -0.75 7.21
C ALA A 156 1.13 -1.92 6.22
N ARG A 157 0.19 -1.95 5.27
CA ARG A 157 0.18 -2.95 4.18
C ARG A 157 1.48 -2.89 3.38
N HIS A 158 1.86 -1.70 2.92
CA HIS A 158 3.06 -1.55 2.10
C HIS A 158 4.36 -1.89 2.86
N ALA A 159 4.46 -1.54 4.14
CA ALA A 159 5.60 -1.92 4.97
C ALA A 159 5.72 -3.43 5.14
N ALA A 160 4.59 -4.15 5.25
CA ALA A 160 4.57 -5.61 5.28
C ALA A 160 5.07 -6.21 3.95
N ASP A 161 4.59 -5.69 2.81
CA ASP A 161 5.02 -6.15 1.48
C ASP A 161 6.54 -5.93 1.27
N VAL A 162 7.06 -4.78 1.70
CA VAL A 162 8.48 -4.45 1.61
C VAL A 162 9.33 -5.38 2.47
N ARG A 163 8.85 -5.77 3.65
CA ARG A 163 9.57 -6.73 4.51
C ARG A 163 9.73 -8.09 3.84
N VAL A 164 8.71 -8.55 3.11
CA VAL A 164 8.81 -9.79 2.32
C VAL A 164 9.85 -9.64 1.20
N LEU A 165 9.89 -8.49 0.54
CA LEU A 165 10.88 -8.20 -0.49
C LEU A 165 12.30 -8.15 0.07
N GLU A 166 12.51 -7.52 1.22
CA GLU A 166 13.79 -7.48 1.93
C GLU A 166 14.29 -8.89 2.26
N GLN A 167 13.42 -9.75 2.79
CA GLN A 167 13.74 -11.16 3.06
C GLN A 167 14.11 -11.92 1.77
N ALA A 168 13.39 -11.69 0.68
CA ALA A 168 13.68 -12.33 -0.60
C ALA A 168 15.01 -11.86 -1.23
N ALA A 169 15.37 -10.59 -1.04
CA ALA A 169 16.62 -10.02 -1.54
C ALA A 169 17.84 -10.46 -0.72
N GLU A 170 17.68 -10.63 0.59
CA GLU A 170 18.74 -11.06 1.50
C GLU A 170 19.28 -12.45 1.14
N ILE A 171 18.42 -13.36 0.65
CA ILE A 171 18.82 -14.68 0.12
C ILE A 171 19.86 -14.57 -1.00
N ARG A 172 19.88 -13.44 -1.73
CA ARG A 172 20.83 -13.17 -2.82
C ARG A 172 21.96 -12.22 -2.43
N SER A 173 22.17 -12.05 -1.12
CA SER A 173 23.20 -11.16 -0.56
C SER A 173 23.05 -9.69 -1.02
N GLN A 174 21.82 -9.26 -1.32
CA GLN A 174 21.49 -7.87 -1.64
C GLN A 174 20.82 -7.22 -0.43
N ARG A 175 21.35 -6.08 0.01
CA ARG A 175 20.81 -5.28 1.11
C ARG A 175 19.93 -4.18 0.54
N LEU A 176 18.63 -4.35 0.68
CA LEU A 176 17.67 -3.31 0.33
C LEU A 176 17.59 -2.29 1.46
N HIS A 177 17.69 -1.00 1.09
CA HIS A 177 17.51 0.12 2.01
C HIS A 177 16.24 0.88 1.64
N THR A 178 15.37 1.09 2.63
CA THR A 178 14.03 1.64 2.48
C THR A 178 13.87 2.90 3.36
N PRO A 179 14.65 3.97 3.12
CA PRO A 179 14.78 5.10 4.04
C PRO A 179 13.45 5.81 4.37
N PHE A 180 12.47 5.79 3.46
CA PHE A 180 11.15 6.37 3.71
C PHE A 180 10.31 5.60 4.73
N LEU A 181 10.68 4.37 5.06
CA LEU A 181 10.04 3.57 6.11
C LEU A 181 10.77 3.68 7.46
N ASP A 182 11.83 4.49 7.55
CA ASP A 182 12.43 4.83 8.83
C ASP A 182 11.42 5.57 9.73
N ASN A 183 11.42 5.24 11.03
CA ASN A 183 10.45 5.78 11.97
C ASN A 183 10.53 7.31 12.10
N GLN A 184 11.71 7.91 12.01
CA GLN A 184 11.89 9.36 12.07
C GLN A 184 11.37 10.01 10.79
N VAL A 185 11.67 9.43 9.63
CA VAL A 185 11.16 9.91 8.34
C VAL A 185 9.63 9.83 8.29
N VAL A 186 9.05 8.72 8.75
CA VAL A 186 7.59 8.56 8.85
C VAL A 186 6.99 9.62 9.77
N ARG A 187 7.57 9.86 10.95
CA ARG A 187 7.09 10.88 11.90
C ARG A 187 7.18 12.29 11.30
N ALA A 188 8.31 12.64 10.68
CA ALA A 188 8.51 13.92 10.02
C ALA A 188 7.50 14.14 8.88
N CYS A 189 7.29 13.14 8.02
CA CYS A 189 6.31 13.22 6.95
C CYS A 189 4.87 13.36 7.48
N ARG A 190 4.55 12.72 8.62
CA ARG A 190 3.23 12.84 9.26
C ARG A 190 3.02 14.17 9.99
N ALA A 191 4.09 14.86 10.38
CA ALA A 191 4.01 16.21 10.94
C ALA A 191 3.65 17.27 9.87
N LEU A 192 3.89 16.98 8.59
CA LEU A 192 3.52 17.89 7.50
C LEU A 192 2.00 18.07 7.42
N PRO A 193 1.51 19.33 7.26
CA PRO A 193 0.11 19.60 7.05
C PRO A 193 -0.48 18.77 5.92
N GLU A 194 -1.52 18.00 6.21
CA GLU A 194 -2.08 17.04 5.26
C GLU A 194 -2.70 17.72 4.03
N ALA A 195 -3.13 18.99 4.17
CA ALA A 195 -3.62 19.83 3.08
C ALA A 195 -2.54 20.17 2.03
N LEU A 196 -1.26 20.10 2.40
CA LEU A 196 -0.14 20.21 1.47
C LEU A 196 0.08 18.89 0.74
N ARG A 197 0.01 17.77 1.45
CA ARG A 197 0.27 16.41 0.93
C ARG A 197 -0.80 15.88 -0.04
N VAL A 198 -2.03 16.41 0.03
CA VAL A 198 -3.13 16.03 -0.88
C VAL A 198 -3.02 16.71 -2.27
N GLN A 199 -2.13 17.69 -2.41
CA GLN A 199 -2.01 18.43 -3.66
C GLN A 199 -1.37 17.56 -4.77
N PRO A 200 -1.81 17.72 -6.02
CA PRO A 200 -1.13 17.10 -7.15
C PRO A 200 0.33 17.54 -7.22
N GLY A 201 1.25 16.59 -7.32
CA GLY A 201 2.69 16.88 -7.32
C GLY A 201 3.27 17.29 -5.96
N ALA A 202 2.49 17.21 -4.86
CA ALA A 202 2.94 17.60 -3.52
C ALA A 202 4.23 16.91 -3.10
N ARG A 203 4.34 15.60 -3.27
CA ARG A 203 5.56 14.86 -2.93
C ARG A 203 6.80 15.39 -3.63
N ALA A 204 6.68 15.79 -4.90
CA ALA A 204 7.77 16.41 -5.64
C ALA A 204 8.05 17.82 -5.06
N ALA A 205 7.05 18.66 -4.85
CA ALA A 205 7.30 19.97 -4.25
C ALA A 205 7.99 19.86 -2.87
N ILE A 206 7.49 18.97 -1.99
CA ILE A 206 8.02 18.75 -0.64
C ILE A 206 9.46 18.25 -0.68
N LEU A 207 9.75 17.20 -1.46
CA LEU A 207 11.11 16.65 -1.53
C LEU A 207 12.09 17.65 -2.13
N ARG A 208 11.67 18.49 -3.09
CA ARG A 208 12.52 19.56 -3.62
C ARG A 208 12.87 20.56 -2.53
N THR A 209 11.89 21.06 -1.78
CA THR A 209 12.15 21.99 -0.67
C THR A 209 13.05 21.40 0.42
N VAL A 210 12.89 20.11 0.73
CA VAL A 210 13.77 19.41 1.68
C VAL A 210 15.21 19.32 1.14
N LEU A 211 15.38 19.02 -0.16
CA LEU A 211 16.69 18.94 -0.81
C LEU A 211 17.36 20.32 -0.89
N GLU A 212 16.62 21.36 -1.27
CA GLU A 212 17.09 22.74 -1.27
C GLU A 212 17.55 23.18 0.12
N GLY A 213 16.77 22.88 1.17
CA GLY A 213 17.15 23.15 2.56
C GLY A 213 18.36 22.35 3.05
N ALA A 214 18.68 21.23 2.41
CA ALA A 214 19.89 20.44 2.65
C ALA A 214 21.08 20.86 1.76
N GLY A 215 20.94 21.94 0.97
CA GLY A 215 21.99 22.45 0.09
C GLY A 215 22.04 21.80 -1.31
N VAL A 216 21.04 21.01 -1.68
CA VAL A 216 20.94 20.33 -2.99
C VAL A 216 19.99 21.12 -3.90
N GLY A 217 20.54 22.06 -4.67
CA GLY A 217 19.76 22.94 -5.56
C GLY A 217 19.61 22.43 -7.00
N GLU A 218 20.61 21.75 -7.56
CA GLU A 218 20.59 21.32 -8.96
C GLU A 218 19.96 19.94 -9.13
N LEU A 219 18.62 19.91 -9.15
CA LEU A 219 17.88 18.68 -9.43
C LEU A 219 17.86 18.40 -10.94
N PRO A 220 18.06 17.13 -11.37
CA PRO A 220 18.05 16.77 -12.78
C PRO A 220 16.74 17.15 -13.49
N PRO A 221 16.78 17.43 -14.81
CA PRO A 221 15.57 17.61 -15.61
C PRO A 221 14.62 16.42 -15.47
N GLY A 222 13.31 16.70 -15.34
CA GLY A 222 12.30 15.67 -15.14
C GLY A 222 12.22 15.11 -13.71
N TRP A 223 12.96 15.69 -12.75
CA TRP A 223 12.83 15.33 -11.34
C TRP A 223 11.36 15.44 -10.88
N GLY A 224 10.88 14.42 -10.18
CA GLY A 224 9.51 14.35 -9.69
C GLY A 224 8.45 13.96 -10.74
N ALA A 225 8.83 13.76 -12.01
CA ALA A 225 7.91 13.29 -13.04
C ALA A 225 7.38 11.89 -12.71
N PRO A 226 6.08 11.63 -12.89
CA PRO A 226 5.48 10.33 -12.58
C PRO A 226 5.94 9.25 -13.58
N SER A 227 6.72 8.28 -13.09
CA SER A 227 7.15 7.10 -13.86
C SER A 227 6.14 5.95 -13.71
N HIS A 228 4.92 6.08 -14.24
CA HIS A 228 3.86 5.07 -14.08
C HIS A 228 3.89 3.95 -15.13
N ALA A 229 4.36 4.23 -16.35
CA ALA A 229 4.34 3.29 -17.47
C ALA A 229 5.21 2.01 -17.31
N PRO A 230 6.39 2.02 -16.67
CA PRO A 230 7.29 0.86 -16.72
C PRO A 230 6.77 -0.37 -15.95
N ALA A 231 6.06 -0.17 -14.84
CA ALA A 231 5.71 -1.26 -13.93
C ALA A 231 4.61 -2.19 -14.47
N ALA A 232 3.53 -1.61 -15.02
CA ALA A 232 2.44 -2.41 -15.59
C ALA A 232 2.88 -3.16 -16.86
N VAL A 233 3.73 -2.53 -17.68
CA VAL A 233 4.31 -3.17 -18.87
C VAL A 233 5.23 -4.32 -18.47
N ALA A 234 6.10 -4.11 -17.48
CA ALA A 234 6.98 -5.16 -16.96
C ALA A 234 6.18 -6.34 -16.37
N ALA A 235 5.14 -6.06 -15.58
CA ALA A 235 4.27 -7.10 -15.02
C ALA A 235 3.58 -7.93 -16.12
N ARG A 236 3.05 -7.29 -17.17
CA ARG A 236 2.46 -8.00 -18.31
C ARG A 236 3.48 -8.78 -19.13
N ALA A 237 4.69 -8.25 -19.29
CA ALA A 237 5.76 -8.98 -19.96
C ALA A 237 6.17 -10.24 -19.18
N GLY A 238 6.35 -10.10 -17.86
CA GLY A 238 6.63 -11.24 -16.98
C GLY A 238 5.50 -12.27 -16.99
N LEU A 239 4.24 -11.83 -16.95
CA LEU A 239 3.08 -12.72 -17.04
C LEU A 239 3.05 -13.52 -18.34
N ARG A 240 3.31 -12.87 -19.49
CA ARG A 240 3.35 -13.55 -20.79
C ARG A 240 4.43 -14.63 -20.84
N VAL A 241 5.58 -14.39 -20.23
CA VAL A 241 6.68 -15.36 -20.17
C VAL A 241 6.37 -16.51 -19.21
N ALA A 242 5.66 -16.25 -18.11
CA ALA A 242 5.40 -17.23 -17.07
C ALA A 242 4.05 -17.97 -17.23
N VAL A 243 3.22 -17.62 -18.22
CA VAL A 243 1.81 -18.06 -18.26
C VAL A 243 1.67 -19.57 -18.25
N ASP A 244 2.49 -20.31 -19.00
CA ASP A 244 2.39 -21.77 -19.07
C ASP A 244 2.72 -22.41 -17.71
N GLY A 245 3.80 -21.97 -17.06
CA GLY A 245 4.14 -22.43 -15.71
C GLY A 245 3.09 -22.05 -14.65
N LEU A 246 2.40 -20.92 -14.82
CA LEU A 246 1.27 -20.56 -13.96
C LEU A 246 0.02 -21.41 -14.26
N MET A 247 -0.19 -21.82 -15.50
CA MET A 247 -1.27 -22.74 -15.86
C MET A 247 -1.06 -24.13 -15.24
N ASP A 248 0.19 -24.61 -15.23
CA ASP A 248 0.57 -25.85 -14.55
C ASP A 248 0.39 -25.73 -13.03
N LEU A 249 0.81 -24.61 -12.43
CA LEU A 249 0.63 -24.33 -11.00
C LEU A 249 -0.85 -24.39 -10.57
N PHE A 250 -1.76 -23.94 -11.44
CA PHE A 250 -3.21 -23.95 -11.22
C PHE A 250 -3.93 -25.13 -11.89
N ALA A 251 -3.21 -26.19 -12.27
CA ALA A 251 -3.83 -27.42 -12.77
C ALA A 251 -4.64 -28.13 -11.66
N THR A 252 -4.05 -28.27 -10.47
CA THR A 252 -4.64 -28.81 -9.24
C THR A 252 -4.32 -27.88 -8.06
N PRO A 253 -4.93 -26.68 -8.00
CA PRO A 253 -4.55 -25.68 -7.00
C PRO A 253 -5.12 -26.02 -5.62
N LEU A 254 -4.27 -25.94 -4.60
CA LEU A 254 -4.67 -26.13 -3.20
C LEU A 254 -5.74 -25.14 -2.76
N LEU A 255 -5.72 -23.93 -3.34
CA LEU A 255 -6.78 -22.93 -3.11
C LEU A 255 -8.16 -23.41 -3.59
N ALA A 256 -8.24 -24.22 -4.64
CA ALA A 256 -9.51 -24.80 -5.08
C ALA A 256 -9.92 -25.99 -4.22
N GLU A 257 -8.97 -26.80 -3.77
CA GLU A 257 -9.23 -27.88 -2.80
C GLU A 257 -9.78 -27.33 -1.48
N ALA A 258 -9.30 -26.17 -1.04
CA ALA A 258 -9.82 -25.43 0.12
C ALA A 258 -11.14 -24.68 -0.14
N GLY A 259 -11.73 -24.80 -1.34
CA GLY A 259 -12.98 -24.11 -1.70
C GLY A 259 -12.85 -22.59 -1.82
N LEU A 260 -11.64 -22.02 -1.86
CA LEU A 260 -11.44 -20.57 -1.89
C LEU A 260 -11.59 -19.97 -3.28
N VAL A 261 -11.24 -20.72 -4.33
CA VAL A 261 -11.32 -20.29 -5.73
C VAL A 261 -11.81 -21.43 -6.63
N GLU A 262 -12.36 -21.08 -7.80
CA GLU A 262 -12.58 -22.04 -8.87
C GLU A 262 -11.35 -22.10 -9.79
N ALA A 263 -10.67 -23.25 -9.88
CA ALA A 263 -9.45 -23.42 -10.68
C ALA A 263 -9.64 -22.97 -12.14
N ARG A 264 -10.78 -23.33 -12.76
CA ARG A 264 -11.12 -22.92 -14.14
C ARG A 264 -11.20 -21.40 -14.32
N VAL A 265 -11.73 -20.69 -13.31
CA VAL A 265 -11.94 -19.23 -13.35
C VAL A 265 -10.60 -18.52 -13.28
N VAL A 266 -9.71 -18.95 -12.37
CA VAL A 266 -8.37 -18.38 -12.23
C VAL A 266 -7.53 -18.64 -13.49
N ARG A 267 -7.54 -19.86 -14.03
CA ARG A 267 -6.84 -20.19 -15.29
C ARG A 267 -7.32 -19.35 -16.47
N LYS A 268 -8.64 -19.15 -16.60
CA LYS A 268 -9.21 -18.26 -17.63
C LYS A 268 -8.69 -16.83 -17.45
N ALA A 269 -8.65 -16.33 -16.22
CA ALA A 269 -8.18 -14.98 -15.92
C ALA A 269 -6.67 -14.81 -16.20
N LEU A 270 -5.84 -15.80 -15.87
CA LEU A 270 -4.40 -15.80 -16.18
C LEU A 270 -4.16 -15.72 -17.69
N ARG A 271 -4.88 -16.53 -18.48
CA ARG A 271 -4.78 -16.51 -19.94
C ARG A 271 -5.24 -15.17 -20.53
N ALA A 272 -6.39 -14.65 -20.09
CA ALA A 272 -6.91 -13.36 -20.54
C ALA A 272 -5.91 -12.22 -20.20
N ALA A 273 -5.38 -12.21 -18.98
CA ALA A 273 -4.39 -11.22 -18.56
C ALA A 273 -3.08 -11.30 -19.38
N ALA A 274 -2.62 -12.52 -19.72
CA ALA A 274 -1.47 -12.73 -20.60
C ALA A 274 -1.74 -12.22 -22.04
N GLN A 275 -2.97 -12.34 -22.51
CA GLN A 275 -3.43 -11.79 -23.80
C GLN A 275 -3.63 -10.27 -23.79
N GLY A 276 -3.44 -9.61 -22.64
CA GLY A 276 -3.47 -8.15 -22.52
C GLY A 276 -4.80 -7.57 -22.05
N GLU A 277 -5.77 -8.40 -21.67
CA GLU A 277 -7.02 -7.94 -21.08
C GLU A 277 -6.79 -7.06 -19.84
N PRO A 278 -7.58 -6.00 -19.64
CA PRO A 278 -7.41 -5.04 -18.54
C PRO A 278 -7.91 -5.60 -17.20
N LEU A 279 -7.28 -6.68 -16.72
CA LEU A 279 -7.57 -7.31 -15.43
C LEU A 279 -6.67 -6.77 -14.31
N PRO A 280 -7.12 -6.78 -13.04
CA PRO A 280 -6.31 -6.32 -11.92
C PRO A 280 -5.20 -7.33 -11.60
N LEU A 281 -4.00 -7.08 -12.14
CA LEU A 281 -2.85 -7.97 -12.00
C LEU A 281 -2.43 -8.21 -10.54
N ASP A 282 -2.61 -7.21 -9.68
CA ASP A 282 -2.29 -7.33 -8.24
C ASP A 282 -3.09 -8.47 -7.56
N GLY A 283 -4.35 -8.67 -7.96
CA GLY A 283 -5.17 -9.73 -7.37
C GLY A 283 -4.79 -11.12 -7.90
N LEU A 284 -4.33 -11.24 -9.15
CA LEU A 284 -3.74 -12.48 -9.64
C LEU A 284 -2.41 -12.76 -8.93
N ALA A 285 -1.60 -11.74 -8.69
CA ALA A 285 -0.36 -11.88 -7.94
C ALA A 285 -0.61 -12.35 -6.49
N ASP A 286 -1.65 -11.85 -5.82
CA ASP A 286 -2.06 -12.32 -4.49
C ASP A 286 -2.41 -13.83 -4.52
N LEU A 287 -3.21 -14.28 -5.50
CA LEU A 287 -3.58 -15.69 -5.64
C LEU A 287 -2.38 -16.60 -5.92
N VAL A 288 -1.53 -16.21 -6.87
CA VAL A 288 -0.30 -16.96 -7.21
C VAL A 288 0.62 -17.05 -5.99
N SER A 289 0.81 -15.93 -5.28
CA SER A 289 1.68 -15.88 -4.10
C SER A 289 1.16 -16.78 -2.99
N LEU A 290 -0.15 -16.79 -2.75
CA LEU A 290 -0.77 -17.63 -1.73
C LEU A 290 -0.70 -19.13 -2.09
N GLU A 291 -0.95 -19.49 -3.35
CA GLU A 291 -0.81 -20.87 -3.83
C GLU A 291 0.64 -21.37 -3.69
N MET A 292 1.62 -20.55 -4.08
CA MET A 292 3.04 -20.87 -3.92
C MET A 292 3.42 -21.02 -2.44
N TRP A 293 2.88 -20.16 -1.58
CA TRP A 293 3.08 -20.24 -0.13
C TRP A 293 2.51 -21.55 0.44
N LEU A 294 1.27 -21.90 0.11
CA LEU A 294 0.60 -23.13 0.56
C LEU A 294 1.38 -24.38 0.11
N ARG A 295 1.77 -24.46 -1.16
CA ARG A 295 2.55 -25.60 -1.67
C ARG A 295 3.88 -25.75 -0.94
N ARG A 296 4.57 -24.64 -0.67
CA ARG A 296 5.82 -24.66 0.11
C ARG A 296 5.59 -25.06 1.56
N LEU A 297 4.50 -24.60 2.17
CA LEU A 297 4.12 -24.93 3.55
C LEU A 297 3.74 -26.40 3.71
N LEU A 298 3.18 -27.05 2.68
CA LEU A 298 2.90 -28.48 2.71
C LEU A 298 4.14 -29.33 2.37
N ALA A 299 4.96 -28.87 1.41
CA ALA A 299 6.19 -29.57 1.02
C ALA A 299 7.29 -29.51 2.09
N ARG A 300 7.30 -28.44 2.90
CA ARG A 300 8.22 -28.29 4.05
C ARG A 300 7.35 -28.27 5.30
N ARG A 301 7.59 -29.15 6.28
CA ARG A 301 6.92 -29.11 7.60
C ARG A 301 7.29 -27.84 8.42
N GLY A 302 7.09 -26.63 7.88
CA GLY A 302 7.49 -25.34 8.46
C GLY A 302 7.34 -24.16 7.49
N THR A 303 7.19 -22.95 8.04
CA THR A 303 6.88 -21.75 7.24
C THR A 303 8.06 -21.31 6.36
N CYS A 304 7.77 -20.89 5.13
CA CYS A 304 8.75 -20.63 4.07
C CYS A 304 9.70 -19.43 4.27
N TRP A 305 9.66 -18.76 5.42
CA TRP A 305 10.47 -17.55 5.70
C TRP A 305 11.14 -17.58 7.09
N THR A 306 10.96 -18.64 7.87
CA THR A 306 11.58 -18.82 9.19
C THR A 306 12.71 -19.83 9.07
N GLY A 307 13.89 -19.35 8.67
CA GLY A 307 15.08 -20.18 8.51
C GLY A 307 16.34 -19.36 8.25
N THR A 308 16.21 -18.10 7.86
CA THR A 308 17.32 -17.14 7.94
C THR A 308 17.54 -16.76 9.41
N PRO A 309 18.76 -16.92 9.95
CA PRO A 309 19.07 -16.48 11.31
C PRO A 309 18.70 -15.01 11.45
N ALA A 310 18.06 -14.66 12.56
CA ALA A 310 17.78 -13.26 12.88
C ALA A 310 19.10 -12.48 12.79
N ARG A 311 19.11 -11.43 11.98
CA ARG A 311 20.25 -10.52 11.86
C ARG A 311 20.67 -10.10 13.26
N ALA A 312 21.88 -10.49 13.67
CA ALA A 312 22.58 -9.81 14.74
C ALA A 312 22.67 -8.35 14.28
N ARG A 313 21.89 -7.49 14.95
CA ARG A 313 21.88 -6.07 14.65
C ARG A 313 23.33 -5.62 14.80
N ALA A 314 23.99 -5.28 13.69
CA ALA A 314 25.31 -4.66 13.71
C ALA A 314 25.13 -3.25 14.27
N VAL A 315 24.87 -3.17 15.57
CA VAL A 315 25.13 -1.98 16.35
C VAL A 315 26.66 -1.94 16.42
N PRO A 316 27.32 -0.91 15.88
CA PRO A 316 28.72 -0.71 16.20
C PRO A 316 28.83 -0.76 17.73
N SER A 317 29.65 -1.66 18.25
CA SER A 317 30.00 -1.72 19.66
C SER A 317 30.60 -0.36 20.04
N GLY A 318 29.76 0.57 20.51
CA GLY A 318 30.16 1.95 20.71
C GLY A 318 29.03 2.96 20.79
N ILE A 319 27.81 2.66 20.33
CA ILE A 319 26.66 3.55 20.56
C ILE A 319 25.92 3.10 21.81
N THR A 320 26.38 3.57 22.96
CA THR A 320 25.62 3.55 24.21
C THR A 320 24.41 4.49 24.03
N PRO A 321 23.16 4.00 24.09
CA PRO A 321 22.00 4.88 24.07
C PRO A 321 22.06 5.75 25.32
N GLN A 322 22.27 7.05 25.13
CA GLN A 322 22.28 8.03 26.20
C GLN A 322 20.84 8.11 26.77
N ARG A 323 20.59 7.36 27.84
CA ARG A 323 19.40 7.55 28.68
C ARG A 323 19.59 8.85 29.45
N GLY A 324 18.75 9.83 29.16
CA GLY A 324 18.50 10.97 30.07
C GLY A 324 19.05 12.31 29.59
N ALA A 325 18.19 13.09 28.93
CA ALA A 325 18.30 14.55 28.88
C ALA A 325 16.92 15.21 28.77
N LEU A 326 15.91 14.64 29.46
CA LEU A 326 14.57 15.25 29.65
C LEU A 326 13.99 14.78 31.00
N ALA A 327 14.73 15.00 32.09
CA ALA A 327 14.22 14.95 33.47
C ALA A 327 15.23 15.58 34.43
N SER A 328 15.39 16.90 34.37
CA SER A 328 16.01 17.67 35.45
C SER A 328 15.55 19.13 35.35
N GLY A 329 14.59 19.50 36.19
CA GLY A 329 14.13 20.88 36.33
C GLY A 329 12.77 20.97 37.01
N GLY A 330 12.78 21.07 38.35
CA GLY A 330 11.59 21.41 39.13
C GLY A 330 11.53 20.71 40.48
N GLY A 331 12.40 21.13 41.40
CA GLY A 331 12.47 20.62 42.77
C GLY A 331 11.29 21.03 43.63
N ALA A 332 11.00 20.18 44.61
CA ALA A 332 9.98 20.38 45.64
C ALA A 332 10.36 21.53 46.59
N LEU A 333 9.36 22.37 46.91
CA LEU A 333 9.35 23.31 48.02
C LEU A 333 8.59 22.65 49.18
N THR A 334 9.31 22.22 50.22
CA THR A 334 8.78 22.04 51.58
C THR A 334 9.91 22.24 52.59
N SER A 335 9.85 23.32 53.38
CA SER A 335 9.70 23.28 54.84
C SER A 335 10.12 24.58 55.52
N GLY A 336 9.28 25.08 56.44
CA GLY A 336 9.72 25.85 57.61
C GLY A 336 9.07 27.21 57.80
N GLY A 337 7.96 27.25 58.56
CA GLY A 337 7.24 28.44 58.98
C GLY A 337 5.84 28.10 59.45
#